data_AF-A0A402CBU4-F1
#
_entry.id   AF-A0A402CBU4-F1
#
_cell.length_a   1.000
_cell.length_b   1.000
_cell.length_c   1.000
_cell.angle_alpha   90.00
_cell.angle_beta   90.00
_cell.angle_gamma   90.00
#
_symmetry.space_group_name_H-M   'P 1'
#
loop_
_entity.id
_entity.type
_entity.pdbx_description
1 polymer ?
#
loop_
_entity_poly.entity_id
_entity_poly.type
_entity_poly.pdbx_seq_one_letter_code
_entity_poly.pdbx_strand_id
1 'polypeptide(L)'
;MFTMAVERAQQWYGISERTAERGYAELLNEGLIQTHIQKVPSPRLSPGVLRKIYHRALRGPFATDARKQLQDATTARTRAQQPKGSN
;
A
#
# COMPACT_ATOMS: atom_id res chain seq x y z
N MET A 1 4.64 0.23 -4.21
CA MET A 1 3.35 -0.26 -4.73
C MET A 1 3.12 -1.66 -4.19
N PHE A 2 1.89 -2.10 -4.01
CA PHE A 2 1.58 -3.43 -3.50
C PHE A 2 0.43 -4.07 -4.29
N THR A 3 0.37 -5.39 -4.24
CA THR A 3 -0.71 -6.21 -4.77
C THR A 3 -1.15 -7.17 -3.68
N MET A 4 -2.45 -7.43 -3.59
CA MET A 4 -3.00 -8.44 -2.68
C MET A 4 -3.96 -9.35 -3.42
N ALA A 5 -3.82 -10.66 -3.17
CA ALA A 5 -4.78 -11.68 -3.56
C ALA A 5 -5.97 -11.62 -2.59
N VAL A 6 -7.05 -10.95 -3.00
CA VAL A 6 -8.22 -10.70 -2.12
C VAL A 6 -8.92 -12.01 -1.76
N GLU A 7 -8.83 -13.01 -2.62
CA GLU A 7 -9.32 -14.37 -2.38
C GLU A 7 -8.62 -15.05 -1.17
N ARG A 8 -7.45 -14.54 -0.76
CA ARG A 8 -6.71 -15.02 0.42
C ARG A 8 -6.88 -14.14 1.66
N ALA A 9 -7.70 -13.09 1.59
CA ALA A 9 -7.87 -12.14 2.68
C ALA A 9 -8.32 -12.82 3.98
N GLN A 10 -9.20 -13.82 3.88
CA GLN A 10 -9.68 -14.56 5.06
C GLN A 10 -8.54 -15.33 5.73
N GLN A 11 -7.69 -15.97 4.93
CA GLN A 11 -6.58 -16.78 5.45
C GLN A 11 -5.48 -15.90 6.05
N TRP A 12 -5.16 -14.77 5.44
CA TRP A 12 -4.04 -13.93 5.86
C TRP A 12 -4.39 -12.92 6.95
N TYR A 13 -5.62 -12.41 6.92
CA TYR A 13 -6.03 -11.26 7.73
C TYR A 13 -7.35 -11.49 8.48
N GLY A 14 -7.99 -12.65 8.33
CA GLY A 14 -9.24 -12.97 9.03
C GLY A 14 -10.47 -12.21 8.54
N ILE A 15 -10.37 -11.51 7.40
CA ILE A 15 -11.47 -10.71 6.82
C ILE A 15 -11.97 -11.31 5.51
N SER A 16 -13.28 -11.18 5.26
CA SER A 16 -13.86 -11.64 3.99
C SER A 16 -13.28 -10.87 2.79
N GLU A 17 -13.31 -11.50 1.61
CA GLU A 17 -12.95 -10.86 0.35
C GLU A 17 -13.74 -9.57 0.13
N ARG A 18 -15.06 -9.63 0.31
CA ARG A 18 -15.97 -8.47 0.20
C ARG A 18 -15.59 -7.34 1.15
N THR A 19 -15.18 -7.66 2.38
CA THR A 19 -14.74 -6.66 3.36
C THR A 19 -13.47 -5.96 2.88
N ALA A 20 -12.50 -6.72 2.36
CA ALA A 20 -11.27 -6.16 1.82
C ALA A 20 -11.53 -5.27 0.59
N GLU A 21 -12.38 -5.70 -0.34
CA GLU A 21 -12.78 -4.88 -1.49
C GLU A 21 -13.49 -3.60 -1.07
N ARG A 22 -14.41 -3.68 -0.10
CA ARG A 22 -15.09 -2.51 0.45
C ARG A 22 -14.09 -1.52 1.05
N GLY A 23 -13.14 -2.00 1.86
CA GLY A 23 -12.10 -1.15 2.44
C GLY A 23 -11.23 -0.48 1.38
N TYR A 24 -10.90 -1.18 0.28
CA TYR A 24 -10.19 -0.53 -0.83
C TYR A 24 -11.03 0.53 -1.54
N ALA A 25 -12.34 0.32 -1.69
CA ALA A 25 -13.23 1.31 -2.27
C ALA A 25 -13.32 2.57 -1.38
N GLU A 26 -13.45 2.38 -0.07
CA GLU A 26 -13.42 3.48 0.92
C GLU A 26 -12.10 4.26 0.83
N LEU A 27 -10.96 3.58 0.87
CA LEU A 27 -9.64 4.24 0.75
C LEU A 27 -9.44 4.98 -0.57
N LEU A 28 -10.00 4.46 -1.67
CA LEU A 28 -9.95 5.11 -2.97
C LEU A 28 -10.80 6.37 -2.99
N ASN A 29 -12.01 6.32 -2.43
CA ASN A 29 -12.94 7.45 -2.34
C ASN A 29 -12.35 8.59 -1.49
N GLU A 30 -11.66 8.26 -0.40
CA GLU A 30 -10.94 9.22 0.45
C GLU A 30 -9.63 9.73 -0.19
N GLY A 31 -9.27 9.25 -1.39
CA GLY A 31 -8.04 9.66 -2.08
C GLY A 31 -6.74 9.18 -1.41
N LEU A 32 -6.84 8.23 -0.47
CA LEU A 32 -5.70 7.70 0.30
C LEU A 32 -4.91 6.63 -0.46
N ILE A 33 -5.49 6.06 -1.52
CA ILE A 33 -4.80 5.15 -2.43
C ILE A 33 -5.01 5.53 -3.89
N GLN A 34 -4.09 5.11 -4.74
CA GLN A 34 -4.28 5.02 -6.19
C GLN A 34 -4.25 3.55 -6.62
N THR A 35 -5.01 3.25 -7.67
CA THR A 35 -5.09 1.90 -8.24
C THR A 35 -4.71 1.92 -9.72
N HIS A 36 -3.82 1.03 -10.12
CA HIS A 36 -3.48 0.73 -11.51
C HIS A 36 -3.87 -0.73 -11.81
N ILE A 37 -4.62 -0.95 -12.89
CA ILE A 37 -5.12 -2.28 -13.26
C ILE A 37 -4.29 -2.79 -14.43
N GLN A 38 -3.59 -3.90 -14.22
CA GLN A 38 -2.87 -4.61 -15.27
C GLN A 38 -3.67 -5.85 -15.70
N LYS A 39 -3.87 -6.05 -17.00
CA LYS A 39 -4.45 -7.29 -17.55
C LYS A 39 -3.32 -8.23 -17.94
N VAL A 40 -3.28 -9.43 -17.37
CA VAL A 40 -2.25 -10.44 -17.68
C VAL A 40 -2.89 -11.76 -18.13
N PRO A 41 -2.27 -12.50 -19.06
CA PRO A 41 -2.69 -13.86 -19.37
C PRO A 41 -2.63 -14.75 -18.12
N SER A 42 -3.61 -15.65 -17.97
CA SER A 42 -3.61 -16.63 -16.90
C SER A 42 -3.47 -18.03 -17.48
N PRO A 43 -2.44 -18.81 -17.12
CA PRO A 43 -2.33 -20.21 -17.56
C PRO A 43 -3.48 -21.10 -17.07
N ARG A 44 -4.25 -20.63 -16.09
CA ARG A 44 -5.40 -21.35 -15.50
C ARG A 44 -6.73 -21.03 -16.17
N LEU A 45 -6.78 -20.03 -17.05
CA LEU A 45 -7.99 -19.64 -17.76
C LEU A 45 -7.88 -20.05 -19.23
N SER A 46 -9.02 -20.10 -19.92
CA SER A 46 -9.05 -20.41 -21.35
C SER A 46 -8.11 -19.48 -22.14
N PRO A 47 -7.46 -19.98 -23.21
CA PRO A 47 -6.62 -19.16 -24.07
C PRO A 47 -7.32 -17.86 -24.50
N GLY A 48 -6.62 -16.73 -24.40
CA GLY A 48 -7.16 -15.40 -24.69
C GLY A 48 -7.87 -14.69 -23.53
N VAL A 49 -8.14 -15.38 -22.41
CA VAL A 49 -8.73 -14.75 -21.22
C VAL A 49 -7.65 -14.09 -20.36
N LEU A 50 -7.81 -12.79 -20.10
CA LEU A 50 -6.90 -12.01 -19.25
C LEU A 50 -7.48 -11.86 -17.84
N ARG A 51 -6.66 -12.14 -16.82
CA ARG A 51 -6.97 -11.81 -15.42
C ARG A 51 -6.54 -10.37 -15.13
N LYS A 52 -7.30 -9.68 -14.26
CA LYS A 52 -6.92 -8.36 -13.74
C LYS A 52 -6.02 -8.53 -12.51
N ILE A 53 -4.93 -7.79 -12.47
CA ILE A 53 -4.10 -7.58 -11.29
C ILE A 53 -4.24 -6.12 -10.88
N TYR A 54 -4.67 -5.92 -9.65
CA TYR A 54 -4.85 -4.59 -9.07
C TYR A 54 -3.60 -4.20 -8.29
N HIS A 55 -2.86 -3.26 -8.85
CA HIS A 55 -1.72 -2.64 -8.22
C HIS A 55 -2.15 -1.39 -7.47
N ARG A 56 -1.79 -1.28 -6.19
CA ARG A 56 -2.21 -0.17 -5.33
C ARG A 56 -1.03 0.54 -4.71
N ALA A 57 -1.14 1.85 -4.52
CA ALA A 57 -0.13 2.63 -3.80
C ALA A 57 -0.81 3.62 -2.85
N LEU A 58 -0.25 3.75 -1.65
CA LEU A 58 -0.66 4.74 -0.67
C LEU A 58 -0.34 6.15 -1.18
N ARG A 59 -1.20 7.11 -0.85
CA ARG A 59 -1.09 8.53 -1.21
C ARG A 59 -1.09 9.43 0.04
N GLY A 60 -0.88 10.72 -0.22
CA GLY A 60 -0.93 11.77 0.79
C GLY A 60 0.08 11.51 1.91
N PRO A 61 -0.32 11.61 3.19
CA PRO A 61 0.60 11.48 4.32
C PRO A 61 1.20 10.07 4.46
N PHE A 62 0.60 9.06 3.82
CA PHE A 62 1.03 7.67 3.88
C PHE A 62 1.96 7.26 2.72
N ALA A 63 2.14 8.16 1.76
CA ALA A 63 3.04 7.93 0.64
C ALA A 63 4.49 7.77 1.12
N THR A 64 5.29 7.03 0.35
CA THR A 64 6.67 6.68 0.75
C THR A 64 7.57 7.91 0.91
N ASP A 65 7.42 8.89 0.02
CA ASP A 65 8.08 10.18 0.06
C ASP A 65 7.68 10.99 1.30
N ALA A 66 6.37 11.08 1.60
CA ALA A 66 5.88 11.76 2.80
C ALA A 66 6.42 11.11 4.09
N ARG A 67 6.40 9.77 4.17
CA ARG A 67 6.99 9.04 5.30
C ARG A 67 8.49 9.28 5.42
N LYS A 68 9.22 9.31 4.30
CA LYS A 68 10.66 9.59 4.28
C LYS A 68 10.96 11.01 4.79
N GLN A 69 10.23 12.01 4.31
CA GLN A 69 10.40 13.40 4.77
C GLN A 69 10.19 13.52 6.29
N LEU A 70 9.17 12.84 6.84
CA LEU A 70 8.91 12.82 8.27
C LEU A 70 10.05 12.15 9.07
N GLN A 71 10.57 11.04 8.57
CA GLN A 71 11.71 10.33 9.18
C GLN A 71 12.99 11.17 9.16
N ASP A 72 13.27 11.84 8.04
CA ASP A 72 14.44 12.69 7.88
C ASP A 72 14.34 13.91 8.83
N ALA A 73 13.17 14.56 8.91
CA ALA A 73 12.92 15.68 9.82
C ALA A 73 13.05 15.27 11.30
N THR A 74 12.56 14.08 11.66
CA THR A 74 12.68 13.54 13.02
C THR A 74 14.14 13.26 13.36
N THR A 75 14.86 12.60 12.45
CA THR A 75 16.29 12.30 12.62
C THR A 75 17.12 13.58 12.81
N ALA A 76 16.85 14.62 12.00
CA ALA A 76 17.51 15.91 12.12
C ALA A 76 17.26 16.56 13.49
N ARG A 77 16.01 16.52 13.98
CA ARG A 77 15.64 17.05 15.30
C ARG A 77 16.33 16.29 16.43
N THR A 78 16.35 14.95 16.39
CA THR A 78 17.02 14.13 17.41
C THR A 78 18.52 14.41 17.46
N ARG A 79 19.18 14.56 16.29
CA ARG A 79 20.61 14.93 16.22
C ARG A 79 20.89 16.31 16.80
N ALA A 80 20.02 17.29 16.53
CA ALA A 80 20.17 18.64 17.07
C ALA A 80 19.97 18.71 18.61
N GLN A 81 19.18 17.79 19.17
CA GLN A 81 18.90 17.72 20.60
C GLN A 81 19.90 16.87 21.40
N GLN A 82 20.75 16.08 20.75
CA GLN A 82 21.82 15.37 21.46
C GLN A 82 22.80 16.41 22.02
N PRO A 83 22.91 16.57 23.35
CA PRO A 83 23.93 17.43 23.91
C PRO A 83 25.28 16.89 23.44
N LYS A 84 26.18 17.79 23.00
CA LYS A 84 27.59 17.44 22.83
C LYS A 84 28.05 16.88 24.18
N GLY A 85 28.17 15.56 24.24
CA GLY A 85 28.68 14.89 25.42
C GLY A 85 30.03 15.49 25.76
N SER A 86 30.02 16.20 26.89
CA SER A 86 31.13 16.38 27.82
C SER A 86 32.14 15.25 27.70
N ASN A 87 33.35 15.60 27.30
CA ASN A 87 34.57 14.90 27.66
C ASN A 87 35.63 15.96 27.96
#